data_AF-A0A8J3V8Y2-F1
#
_entry.id   AF-A0A8J3V8Y2-F1
#
_cell.length_a   1.000
_cell.length_b   1.000
_cell.length_c   1.000
_cell.angle_alpha   90.00
_cell.angle_beta   90.00
_cell.angle_gamma   90.00
#
_symmetry.space_group_name_H-M   'P 1'
#
loop_
_entity.id
_entity.type
_entity.pdbx_description
1 polymer ?
#
loop_
_entity_poly.entity_id
_entity_poly.type
_entity_poly.pdbx_seq_one_letter_code
_entity_poly.pdbx_strand_id
1 'polypeptide(L)'
;MTRSEFDDIRAHIAAEDPRSGDLLEIAHTLLDDLEQLRMREAILRTNYLRLLTAARATMAADMAGDAAPMTFLTHELEEHGQMPSGEQIQHILSDARAGQTLLARLEEPSAPRRSIPARLAVRCVGATRRLRG
;
A
#
# COMPACT_ATOMS: atom_id res chain seq x y z
N MET A 1 -21.10 -10.99 4.39
CA MET A 1 -21.22 -11.27 2.95
C MET A 1 -20.63 -12.64 2.70
N THR A 2 -21.47 -13.61 2.34
CA THR A 2 -21.12 -15.02 2.26
C THR A 2 -20.45 -15.32 0.93
N ARG A 3 -19.51 -16.27 0.94
CA ARG A 3 -18.74 -16.80 -0.20
C ARG A 3 -19.59 -17.29 -1.40
N SER A 4 -20.92 -17.35 -1.25
CA SER A 4 -21.90 -17.80 -2.24
C SER A 4 -22.07 -16.83 -3.41
N GLU A 5 -22.17 -15.52 -3.15
CA GLU A 5 -22.49 -14.54 -4.20
C GLU A 5 -21.38 -14.45 -5.27
N PHE A 6 -20.11 -14.57 -4.84
CA PHE A 6 -18.97 -14.61 -5.76
C PHE A 6 -18.89 -15.91 -6.57
N ASP A 7 -19.41 -17.01 -6.03
CA ASP A 7 -19.44 -18.29 -6.73
C ASP A 7 -20.63 -18.34 -7.71
N ASP A 8 -21.76 -17.71 -7.39
CA ASP A 8 -22.90 -17.52 -8.30
C ASP A 8 -22.54 -16.61 -9.48
N ILE A 9 -21.81 -15.51 -9.25
CA ILE A 9 -21.29 -14.63 -10.31
C ILE A 9 -20.32 -15.41 -11.21
N ARG A 10 -19.43 -16.23 -10.64
CA ARG A 10 -18.50 -17.06 -11.42
C ARG A 10 -19.21 -18.14 -12.24
N ALA A 11 -20.23 -18.77 -11.66
CA ALA A 11 -21.03 -19.78 -12.35
C ALA A 11 -21.84 -19.17 -13.52
N HIS A 12 -22.37 -17.95 -13.33
CA HIS A 12 -23.09 -17.23 -14.38
C HIS A 12 -22.18 -16.82 -15.55
N ILE A 13 -21.01 -16.24 -15.25
CA ILE A 13 -20.01 -15.86 -16.26
C ILE A 13 -19.49 -17.08 -17.03
N ALA A 14 -19.38 -18.24 -16.39
CA ALA A 14 -18.95 -19.49 -17.04
C ALA A 14 -20.06 -20.18 -17.84
N ALA A 15 -21.34 -19.83 -17.61
CA ALA A 15 -22.49 -20.42 -18.31
C ALA A 15 -22.86 -19.66 -19.60
N GLU A 16 -22.49 -18.38 -19.72
CA GLU A 16 -22.50 -17.67 -20.99
C GLU A 16 -21.28 -18.10 -21.81
N ASP A 17 -21.51 -18.70 -22.99
CA ASP A 17 -20.45 -18.99 -23.95
C ASP A 17 -19.93 -17.65 -24.49
N PRO A 18 -18.76 -17.16 -24.03
CA PRO A 18 -18.34 -15.82 -24.36
C PRO A 18 -18.04 -15.80 -25.86
N ARG A 19 -18.77 -14.99 -26.63
CA ARG A 19 -18.35 -14.76 -28.01
C ARG A 19 -16.95 -14.20 -27.93
N SER A 20 -16.02 -14.73 -28.73
CA SER A 20 -14.61 -14.32 -28.68
C SER A 20 -14.39 -12.81 -28.81
N GLY A 21 -15.37 -12.08 -29.39
CA GLY A 21 -15.41 -10.62 -29.40
C GLY A 21 -15.61 -9.99 -28.01
N ASP A 22 -16.48 -10.54 -27.18
CA ASP A 22 -16.81 -10.02 -25.84
C ASP A 22 -15.61 -10.17 -24.88
N LEU A 23 -14.87 -11.29 -24.99
CA LEU A 23 -13.64 -11.49 -24.23
C LEU A 23 -12.52 -10.53 -24.64
N LEU A 24 -12.43 -10.21 -25.92
CA LEU A 24 -11.43 -9.28 -26.44
C LEU A 24 -11.74 -7.85 -25.97
N GLU A 25 -13.02 -7.45 -25.99
CA GLU A 25 -13.47 -6.15 -25.48
C GLU A 25 -13.20 -6.01 -23.98
N ILE A 26 -13.54 -7.02 -23.18
CA ILE A 26 -13.23 -7.06 -21.74
C ILE A 26 -11.72 -6.96 -21.50
N ALA A 27 -10.90 -7.70 -22.28
CA ALA A 27 -9.45 -7.65 -22.15
C ALA A 27 -8.89 -6.25 -22.45
N HIS A 28 -9.43 -5.56 -23.46
CA HIS A 28 -9.05 -4.18 -23.77
C HIS A 28 -9.40 -3.21 -22.64
N THR A 29 -10.63 -3.27 -22.11
CA THR A 29 -11.04 -2.43 -20.98
C THR A 29 -10.14 -2.65 -19.75
N LEU A 30 -9.84 -3.92 -19.42
CA LEU A 30 -8.97 -4.23 -18.27
C LEU A 30 -7.53 -3.75 -18.47
N LEU A 31 -7.02 -3.76 -19.71
CA LEU A 31 -5.71 -3.21 -20.03
C LEU A 31 -5.70 -1.69 -19.88
N ASP A 32 -6.71 -1.00 -20.39
CA ASP A 32 -6.84 0.46 -20.25
C ASP A 32 -6.93 0.87 -18.76
N ASP A 33 -7.74 0.16 -17.97
CA ASP A 33 -7.85 0.37 -16.53
C ASP A 33 -6.50 0.15 -15.82
N LEU A 34 -5.77 -0.91 -16.19
CA LEU A 34 -4.44 -1.19 -15.64
C LEU A 34 -3.44 -0.08 -15.99
N GLU A 35 -3.48 0.42 -17.21
CA GLU A 35 -2.62 1.53 -17.65
C GLU A 35 -2.94 2.81 -16.87
N GLN A 36 -4.22 3.15 -16.70
CA GLN A 36 -4.67 4.28 -15.89
C GLN A 36 -4.21 4.16 -14.43
N LEU A 37 -4.36 2.98 -13.83
CA LEU A 37 -3.92 2.72 -12.46
C LEU A 37 -2.40 2.85 -12.32
N ARG A 38 -1.63 2.33 -13.27
CA ARG A 38 -0.16 2.47 -13.28
C ARG A 38 0.30 3.91 -13.44
N MET A 39 -0.35 4.69 -14.31
CA MET A 39 -0.07 6.12 -14.44
C MET A 39 -0.36 6.85 -13.14
N ARG A 40 -1.51 6.59 -12.52
CA ARG A 40 -1.87 7.18 -11.22
C ARG A 40 -0.87 6.78 -10.12
N GLU A 41 -0.46 5.52 -10.09
CA GLU A 41 0.55 5.02 -9.15
C GLU A 41 1.90 5.73 -9.34
N ALA A 42 2.35 5.91 -10.58
CA ALA A 42 3.60 6.62 -10.89
C ALA A 42 3.55 8.09 -10.43
N ILE A 43 2.42 8.77 -10.64
CA ILE A 43 2.20 10.14 -10.16
C ILE A 43 2.24 10.19 -8.63
N LEU A 44 1.52 9.29 -7.95
CA LEU A 44 1.51 9.24 -6.48
C LEU A 44 2.90 8.95 -5.89
N ARG A 45 3.67 8.03 -6.50
CA ARG A 45 5.05 7.77 -6.09
C ARG A 45 5.93 9.00 -6.24
N THR A 46 5.78 9.72 -7.34
CA THR A 46 6.54 10.95 -7.60
C THR A 46 6.21 12.01 -6.57
N ASN A 47 4.92 12.27 -6.32
CA ASN A 47 4.47 13.24 -5.31
C ASN A 47 4.95 12.87 -3.91
N TYR A 48 4.88 11.58 -3.55
CA TYR A 48 5.40 11.10 -2.27
C TYR A 48 6.91 11.34 -2.14
N LEU A 49 7.69 11.02 -3.17
CA LEU A 49 9.14 11.24 -3.16
C LEU A 49 9.50 12.73 -3.05
N ARG A 50 8.76 13.61 -3.73
CA ARG A 50 8.92 15.07 -3.60
C ARG A 50 8.67 15.51 -2.16
N LEU A 51 7.54 15.13 -1.58
CA LEU A 51 7.19 15.49 -0.20
C LEU A 51 8.19 14.93 0.83
N LEU A 52 8.62 13.68 0.66
CA LEU A 52 9.64 13.07 1.53
C LEU A 52 10.98 13.80 1.43
N THR A 53 11.37 14.20 0.22
CA THR A 53 12.58 15.00 0.00
C THR A 53 12.44 16.35 0.68
N ALA A 54 11.27 16.97 0.61
CA ALA A 54 10.99 18.23 1.25
C ALA A 54 11.08 18.18 2.77
N ALA A 55 10.46 17.16 3.37
CA ALA A 55 10.55 16.93 4.80
C ALA A 55 11.99 16.73 5.27
N ARG A 56 12.80 15.96 4.50
CA ARG A 56 14.23 15.76 4.81
C ARG A 56 15.04 17.05 4.67
N ALA A 57 14.77 17.86 3.65
CA ALA A 57 15.41 19.16 3.47
C ALA A 57 15.10 20.10 4.64
N THR A 58 13.85 20.12 5.09
CA THR A 58 13.42 20.88 6.27
C THR A 58 14.17 20.44 7.53
N MET A 59 14.31 19.14 7.78
CA MET A 59 15.09 18.65 8.93
C MET A 59 16.57 19.06 8.83
N ALA A 60 17.17 18.95 7.65
CA ALA A 60 18.56 19.34 7.44
C ALA A 60 18.79 20.85 7.63
N ALA A 61 17.87 21.68 7.14
CA ALA A 61 17.91 23.12 7.31
C ALA A 61 17.76 23.53 8.79
N ASP A 62 16.85 22.88 9.53
CA ASP A 62 16.66 23.09 10.96
C ASP A 62 17.94 22.74 11.75
N MET A 63 18.54 21.57 11.45
CA MET A 63 19.80 21.16 12.06
C MET A 63 20.97 22.10 11.74
N ALA A 64 20.93 22.79 10.61
CA ALA A 64 21.93 23.78 10.20
C ALA A 64 21.67 25.18 10.80
N GLY A 65 20.55 25.39 11.50
CA GLY A 65 20.17 26.69 12.07
C GLY A 65 19.69 27.70 11.02
N ASP A 66 19.14 27.23 9.90
CA ASP A 66 18.53 28.12 8.90
C ASP A 66 17.38 28.93 9.52
N ALA A 67 17.19 30.18 9.07
CA ALA A 67 16.15 31.06 9.61
C ALA A 67 14.73 30.65 9.16
N ALA A 68 14.61 29.88 8.08
CA ALA A 68 13.33 29.48 7.49
C ALA A 68 13.35 28.02 6.99
N PRO A 69 13.54 27.02 7.88
CA PRO A 69 13.69 25.61 7.50
C PRO A 69 12.44 25.01 6.85
N MET A 70 11.27 25.61 7.09
CA MET A 70 9.99 25.14 6.55
C MET A 70 9.72 25.59 5.11
N THR A 71 10.51 26.53 4.56
CA THR A 71 10.26 27.16 3.25
C THR A 71 9.98 26.14 2.15
N PHE A 72 10.83 25.13 2.05
CA PHE A 72 10.74 24.14 0.98
C PHE A 72 9.52 23.20 1.15
N LEU A 73 9.21 22.79 2.38
CA LEU A 73 8.02 21.98 2.65
C LEU A 73 6.72 22.75 2.38
N THR A 74 6.64 24.01 2.79
CA THR A 74 5.48 24.87 2.51
C THR A 74 5.30 25.05 1.01
N HIS A 75 6.37 25.35 0.26
CA HIS A 75 6.33 25.49 -1.18
C HIS A 75 5.78 24.23 -1.88
N GLU A 76 6.32 23.05 -1.54
CA GLU A 76 5.87 21.79 -2.16
C GLU A 76 4.41 21.46 -1.83
N LEU A 77 3.94 21.75 -0.60
CA LEU A 77 2.53 21.56 -0.23
C LEU A 77 1.61 22.55 -0.96
N GLU A 78 2.02 23.81 -1.10
CA GLU A 78 1.26 24.84 -1.82
C GLU A 78 1.17 24.55 -3.33
N GLU A 79 2.29 24.19 -3.97
CA GLU A 79 2.35 23.85 -5.40
C GLU A 79 1.36 22.73 -5.77
N HIS A 80 1.15 21.80 -4.83
CA HIS A 80 0.25 20.66 -5.02
C HIS A 80 -1.14 20.83 -4.41
N GLY A 81 -1.46 21.99 -3.81
CA GLY A 81 -2.75 22.24 -3.15
C GLY A 81 -3.02 21.34 -1.95
N GLN A 82 -1.96 20.88 -1.29
CA GLN A 82 -1.98 19.92 -0.18
C GLN A 82 -1.79 20.58 1.19
N MET A 83 -1.85 21.91 1.26
CA MET A 83 -1.72 22.62 2.53
C MET A 83 -2.88 22.25 3.47
N PRO A 84 -2.62 21.62 4.61
CA PRO A 84 -3.68 21.13 5.48
C PRO A 84 -4.39 22.29 6.16
N SER A 85 -5.70 22.15 6.36
CA SER A 85 -6.53 23.19 7.00
C SER A 85 -7.53 22.60 8.00
N GLY A 86 -7.85 23.38 9.04
CA GLY A 86 -8.87 23.04 10.03
C GLY A 86 -8.68 21.65 10.67
N GLU A 87 -9.70 20.81 10.58
CA GLU A 87 -9.72 19.46 11.15
C GLU A 87 -8.68 18.51 10.53
N GLN A 88 -8.26 18.74 9.28
CA GLN A 88 -7.28 17.89 8.60
C GLN A 88 -5.94 17.89 9.34
N ILE A 89 -5.56 19.03 9.92
CA ILE A 89 -4.33 19.15 10.71
C ILE A 89 -4.38 18.19 11.90
N GLN A 90 -5.51 18.11 12.60
CA GLN A 90 -5.64 17.25 13.76
C GLN A 90 -5.62 15.77 13.38
N HIS A 91 -6.25 15.40 12.26
CA HIS A 91 -6.17 14.03 11.74
C HIS A 91 -4.74 13.66 11.36
N ILE A 92 -4.02 14.52 10.62
CA ILE A 92 -2.62 14.28 10.24
C ILE A 92 -1.73 14.11 11.49
N LEU A 93 -1.91 14.95 12.50
CA LEU A 93 -1.15 14.85 13.74
C LEU A 93 -1.50 13.57 14.53
N SER A 94 -2.76 13.17 14.53
CA SER A 94 -3.19 11.90 15.12
C SER A 94 -2.54 10.70 14.42
N ASP A 95 -2.57 10.69 13.09
CA ASP A 95 -1.98 9.62 12.28
C ASP A 95 -0.46 9.56 12.45
N ALA A 96 0.21 10.72 12.50
CA ALA A 96 1.65 10.79 12.76
C ALA A 96 2.01 10.20 14.13
N ARG A 97 1.24 10.51 15.19
CA ARG A 97 1.43 9.94 16.53
C ARG A 97 1.18 8.43 16.55
N ALA A 98 0.14 7.96 15.85
CA ALA A 98 -0.15 6.54 15.73
C ALA A 98 0.99 5.80 15.01
N GLY A 99 1.49 6.37 13.90
CA GLY A 99 2.63 5.83 13.17
C GLY A 99 3.90 5.76 14.00
N GLN A 100 4.23 6.81 14.75
CA GLN A 100 5.36 6.82 15.68
C GLN A 100 5.24 5.71 16.75
N THR A 101 4.03 5.50 17.28
CA THR A 101 3.77 4.44 18.24
C THR A 101 4.01 3.06 17.62
N LEU A 102 3.54 2.84 16.39
CA LEU A 102 3.76 1.57 15.67
C LEU A 102 5.25 1.32 15.39
N LEU A 103 5.99 2.35 14.96
CA LEU A 103 7.43 2.25 14.73
C LEU A 103 8.18 1.90 16.02
N ALA A 104 7.88 2.58 17.13
CA ALA A 104 8.48 2.26 18.43
C ALA A 104 8.23 0.80 18.84
N ARG A 105 7.05 0.25 18.56
CA ARG A 105 6.73 -1.18 18.81
C ARG A 105 7.49 -2.15 17.92
N LEU A 106 7.86 -1.76 16.71
CA LEU A 106 8.69 -2.58 15.82
C LEU A 106 10.16 -2.56 16.25
N GLU A 107 10.61 -1.45 16.85
CA GLU A 107 11.97 -1.29 17.37
C GLU A 107 12.17 -1.95 18.75
N GLU A 108 11.08 -2.24 19.48
CA GLU A 108 11.14 -3.03 20.72
C GLU A 108 11.75 -4.42 20.41
N PRO A 109 12.92 -4.78 20.99
CA PRO A 109 13.54 -6.06 20.74
C PRO A 109 12.57 -7.16 21.17
N SER A 110 12.21 -8.03 20.22
CA SER A 110 11.36 -9.18 20.49
C SER A 110 11.96 -9.97 21.64
N ALA A 111 11.27 -10.01 22.79
CA ALA A 111 11.65 -10.88 23.90
C ALA A 111 11.92 -12.29 23.34
N PRO A 112 12.98 -12.99 23.79
CA PRO A 112 13.38 -14.25 23.19
C PRO A 112 12.19 -15.19 23.17
N ARG A 113 11.73 -15.54 21.95
CA ARG A 113 10.69 -16.54 21.74
C ARG A 113 11.13 -17.78 22.51
N ARG A 114 10.43 -18.11 23.60
CA ARG A 114 10.63 -19.37 24.32
C ARG A 114 10.64 -20.47 23.28
N SER A 115 11.80 -21.10 23.09
CA SER A 115 11.98 -22.20 22.15
C SER A 115 10.90 -23.23 22.43
N ILE A 116 9.96 -23.40 21.51
CA ILE A 116 9.01 -24.51 21.57
C ILE A 116 9.87 -25.78 21.57
N PRO A 117 9.75 -26.68 22.57
CA PRO A 117 10.54 -27.90 22.57
C PRO A 117 10.26 -28.66 21.28
N ALA A 118 11.34 -29.11 20.62
CA ALA A 118 11.37 -29.71 19.29
C ALA A 118 10.49 -30.97 19.08
N ARG A 119 9.66 -31.35 20.05
CA ARG A 119 8.77 -32.53 20.00
C ARG A 119 7.40 -32.26 19.38
N LEU A 120 7.07 -31.01 19.04
CA LEU A 120 5.78 -30.63 18.43
C LEU A 120 5.91 -30.08 17.00
N ALA A 121 7.07 -30.23 16.36
CA ALA A 121 7.23 -29.99 14.92
C ALA A 121 6.52 -31.11 14.13
N VAL A 122 5.19 -31.07 14.12
CA VAL A 122 4.36 -31.88 13.23
C VAL A 122 4.78 -31.53 11.81
N ARG A 123 5.45 -32.48 11.15
CA ARG A 123 5.85 -32.40 9.75
C ARG A 123 4.59 -32.30 8.90
N CYS A 124 4.31 -31.11 8.35
CA CYS A 124 3.45 -30.98 7.19
C CYS A 124 4.16 -31.64 5.99
N VAL A 125 3.90 -32.93 5.79
CA VAL A 125 4.33 -33.68 4.60
C VAL A 125 3.51 -33.17 3.42
N GLY A 126 4.16 -32.46 2.50
CA GLY A 126 3.57 -31.99 1.26
C GLY A 126 3.10 -33.17 0.39
N ALA A 127 1.84 -33.12 -0.03
CA ALA A 127 1.28 -34.03 -1.01
C ALA A 127 1.88 -33.73 -2.40
N THR A 128 2.82 -34.57 -2.84
CA THR A 128 3.28 -34.59 -4.23
C THR A 128 2.30 -35.43 -5.05
N ARG A 129 1.46 -34.78 -5.87
CA ARG A 129 0.62 -35.47 -6.85
C ARG A 129 1.47 -35.74 -8.10
N ARG A 130 1.80 -37.01 -8.38
CA ARG A 130 2.36 -37.43 -9.68
C ARG A 130 1.22 -37.56 -10.68
N LEU A 131 1.32 -36.86 -11.81
CA LEU A 131 0.52 -37.15 -13.01
C LEU A 131 1.10 -38.38 -13.70
N ARG A 132 0.23 -39.32 -14.07
CA ARG A 132 0.55 -40.56 -14.79
C ARG A 132 -0.43 -40.66 -15.95
N GLY A 133 0.09 -40.87 -17.16
CA GLY A 133 -0.66 -41.27 -18.35
C GLY A 133 -1.20 -40.09 -19.15
#